data_AF-A0A5C7NEV9-F1
#
_entry.id   AF-A0A5C7NEV9-F1
#
_cell.length_a   1.000
_cell.length_b   1.000
_cell.length_c   1.000
_cell.angle_alpha   90.00
_cell.angle_beta   90.00
_cell.angle_gamma   90.00
#
_symmetry.space_group_name_H-M   'P 1'
#
loop_
_entity.id
_entity.type
_entity.pdbx_description
1 polymer ?
#
loop_
_entity_poly.entity_id
_entity_poly.type
_entity_poly.pdbx_seq_one_letter_code
_entity_poly.pdbx_strand_id
1 'polypeptide(L)'
;MTAAASGADVALWLSGPATMFAVPGQQPDYDLEYAPELDTALNSVGHIHVCSQCAARRGLTAGHLRPGADIAGAATLVEALLGENTQALVY
;
A
#
# COMPACT_ATOMS: atom_id res chain seq x y z
N MET A 1 3.45 -8.94 -5.61
CA MET A 1 3.90 -8.63 -6.98
C MET A 1 3.32 -9.56 -8.02
N THR A 2 3.42 -10.88 -7.81
CA THR A 2 2.95 -11.89 -8.78
C THR A 2 1.50 -11.67 -9.22
N ALA A 3 0.57 -11.36 -8.31
CA ALA A 3 -0.83 -11.08 -8.66
C ALA A 3 -0.96 -9.93 -9.71
N ALA A 4 -0.32 -8.79 -9.46
CA ALA A 4 -0.30 -7.67 -10.39
C ALA A 4 0.40 -8.03 -11.71
N ALA A 5 1.54 -8.73 -11.65
CA ALA A 5 2.24 -9.20 -12.85
C ALA A 5 1.43 -10.22 -13.68
N SER A 6 0.49 -10.93 -13.05
CA SER A 6 -0.47 -11.82 -13.71
C SER A 6 -1.72 -11.11 -14.24
N GLY A 7 -1.79 -9.78 -14.13
CA GLY A 7 -2.90 -8.97 -14.63
C GLY A 7 -4.10 -8.86 -13.69
N ALA A 8 -3.98 -9.30 -12.43
CA ALA A 8 -5.01 -9.02 -11.42
C ALA A 8 -5.00 -7.53 -11.06
N ASP A 9 -6.18 -6.97 -10.82
CA ASP A 9 -6.30 -5.66 -10.17
C ASP A 9 -5.93 -5.81 -8.69
N VAL A 10 -4.96 -5.00 -8.23
CA VAL A 10 -4.40 -5.11 -6.88
C VAL A 10 -4.43 -3.76 -6.21
N ALA A 11 -5.19 -3.69 -5.12
CA ALA A 11 -5.13 -2.62 -4.14
C ALA A 11 -4.31 -3.06 -2.92
N LEU A 12 -3.26 -2.31 -2.59
CA LEU A 12 -2.44 -2.52 -1.40
C LEU A 12 -2.89 -1.56 -0.30
N TRP A 13 -3.38 -2.11 0.81
CA TRP A 13 -3.77 -1.33 1.99
C TRP A 13 -2.65 -1.30 3.03
N LEU A 14 -2.09 -0.14 3.29
CA LEU A 14 -1.03 0.07 4.27
C LEU A 14 -1.63 0.63 5.57
N SER A 15 -1.41 -0.10 6.66
CA SER A 15 -1.85 0.29 8.00
C SER A 15 -0.73 0.12 9.02
N GLY A 16 -0.89 0.71 10.21
CA GLY A 16 0.10 0.60 11.27
C GLY A 16 1.49 1.09 10.81
N PRO A 17 2.58 0.40 11.18
CA PRO A 17 3.94 0.72 10.72
C PRO A 17 4.10 0.65 9.19
N ALA A 18 3.32 -0.17 8.49
CA ALA A 18 3.45 -0.34 7.04
C ALA A 18 3.09 0.93 6.25
N THR A 19 2.42 1.91 6.88
CA THR A 19 2.19 3.23 6.27
C THR A 19 3.48 3.90 5.78
N MET A 20 4.62 3.62 6.41
CA MET A 20 5.89 4.21 6.00
C MET A 20 6.39 3.74 4.63
N PHE A 21 5.93 2.59 4.12
CA PHE A 21 6.27 2.14 2.77
C PHE A 21 5.79 3.09 1.67
N ALA A 22 4.75 3.90 1.93
CA ALA A 22 4.26 4.91 0.99
C ALA A 22 5.02 6.25 1.07
N VAL A 23 5.94 6.43 2.02
CA VAL A 23 6.65 7.70 2.25
C VAL A 23 8.12 7.56 1.79
N PRO A 24 8.53 8.25 0.71
CA PRO A 24 9.89 8.15 0.19
C PRO A 24 10.96 8.46 1.25
N GLY A 25 11.93 7.55 1.40
CA GLY A 25 13.06 7.70 2.32
C GLY A 25 12.72 7.44 3.79
N GLN A 26 11.52 6.97 4.09
CA GLN A 26 11.09 6.63 5.45
C GLN A 26 10.70 5.15 5.60
N GLN A 27 10.88 4.36 4.54
CA GLN A 27 10.59 2.94 4.58
C GLN A 27 11.53 2.26 5.59
N PRO A 28 11.07 1.23 6.31
CA PRO A 28 11.96 0.44 7.14
C PRO A 28 13.08 -0.15 6.28
N ASP A 29 14.27 -0.33 6.84
CA ASP A 29 15.34 -1.05 6.16
C ASP A 29 15.02 -2.56 6.20
N TYR A 30 15.22 -3.25 5.09
CA TYR A 30 15.11 -4.70 5.00
C TYR A 30 16.16 -5.25 4.04
N ASP A 31 17.09 -6.01 4.60
CA ASP A 31 18.09 -6.76 3.85
C ASP A 31 17.56 -8.19 3.63
N LEU A 32 16.91 -8.38 2.49
CA LEU A 32 16.33 -9.66 2.09
C LEU A 32 16.97 -10.10 0.76
N GLU A 33 17.80 -11.15 0.82
CA GLU A 33 18.69 -11.64 -0.25
C GLU A 33 18.02 -11.88 -1.63
N TYR A 34 16.69 -12.02 -1.67
CA TYR A 34 15.92 -12.28 -2.90
C TYR A 34 14.72 -11.34 -3.07
N ALA A 35 14.62 -10.29 -2.26
CA ALA A 35 13.54 -9.33 -2.42
C ALA A 35 13.78 -8.47 -3.68
N PRO A 36 12.74 -8.19 -4.47
CA PRO A 36 12.85 -7.14 -5.48
C PRO A 36 13.08 -5.79 -4.78
N GLU A 37 13.72 -4.88 -5.51
CA GLU A 37 13.76 -3.46 -5.13
C GLU A 37 12.35 -2.95 -4.78
N LEU A 38 12.19 -2.32 -3.62
CA LEU A 38 10.87 -1.91 -3.13
C LEU A 38 10.15 -1.02 -4.13
N ASP A 39 10.84 -0.05 -4.71
CA ASP A 39 10.21 0.88 -5.63
C ASP A 39 9.69 0.16 -6.87
N THR A 40 10.46 -0.79 -7.39
CA THR A 40 10.00 -1.69 -8.46
C THR A 40 8.77 -2.49 -8.02
N ALA A 41 8.76 -2.94 -6.76
CA ALA A 41 7.62 -3.66 -6.21
C ALA A 41 6.36 -2.79 -6.18
N LEU A 42 6.42 -1.68 -5.45
CA LEU A 42 5.30 -0.78 -5.25
C LEU A 42 4.80 -0.15 -6.57
N ASN A 43 5.68 0.12 -7.54
CA ASN A 43 5.29 0.65 -8.85
C ASN A 43 4.45 -0.32 -9.70
N SER A 44 4.41 -1.61 -9.39
CA SER A 44 3.53 -2.55 -10.10
C SER A 44 2.10 -2.57 -9.57
N VAL A 45 1.86 -2.00 -8.38
CA VAL A 45 0.56 -2.03 -7.73
C VAL A 45 -0.25 -0.84 -8.23
N GLY A 46 -1.46 -1.10 -8.72
CA GLY A 46 -2.30 -0.05 -9.30
C GLY A 46 -2.77 0.98 -8.27
N HIS A 47 -3.07 0.52 -7.06
CA HIS A 47 -3.61 1.38 -6.00
C HIS A 47 -2.93 1.10 -4.65
N ILE A 48 -2.32 2.13 -4.05
CA ILE A 48 -1.74 2.03 -2.71
C ILE A 48 -2.50 2.96 -1.77
N HIS A 49 -3.26 2.39 -0.84
CA HIS A 49 -4.04 3.14 0.14
C HIS A 49 -3.34 3.20 1.49
N VAL A 50 -3.12 4.40 2.02
CA VAL A 50 -2.64 4.62 3.38
C VAL A 50 -3.84 4.84 4.30
N CYS A 51 -3.96 4.04 5.35
CA CYS A 51 -5.03 4.18 6.34
C CYS A 51 -5.05 5.60 6.94
N SER A 52 -6.18 6.30 6.80
CA SER A 52 -6.36 7.69 7.23
C SER A 52 -6.05 7.93 8.71
N GLN A 53 -6.47 7.03 9.59
CA GLN A 53 -6.17 7.12 11.02
C GLN A 53 -4.67 6.94 11.31
N CYS A 54 -3.99 6.08 10.54
CA CYS A 54 -2.57 5.84 10.70
C CYS A 54 -1.74 7.02 10.16
N ALA A 55 -2.19 7.63 9.06
CA ALA A 55 -1.62 8.86 8.51
C ALA A 55 -1.77 10.02 9.50
N ALA A 56 -2.98 10.23 10.03
CA ALA A 56 -3.26 11.30 11.00
C ALA A 56 -2.39 11.19 12.26
N ARG A 57 -2.23 9.99 12.83
CA ARG A 57 -1.36 9.75 14.00
C ARG A 57 0.12 10.07 13.76
N ARG A 58 0.55 10.13 12.50
CA ARG A 58 1.93 10.41 12.08
C ARG A 58 2.10 11.78 11.41
N GLY A 59 1.04 12.58 11.32
CA GLY A 59 1.07 13.86 10.59
C GLY A 59 1.31 13.70 9.09
N LEU A 60 0.95 12.57 8.49
CA LEU A 60 1.10 12.36 7.05
C LEU A 60 -0.01 13.06 6.27
N THR A 61 0.36 13.70 5.16
CA THR A 61 -0.54 14.28 4.18
C THR A 61 -0.28 13.66 2.81
N ALA A 62 -1.17 13.88 1.84
CA ALA A 62 -0.96 13.38 0.48
C ALA A 62 0.37 13.85 -0.13
N GLY A 63 0.85 15.04 0.24
CA GLY A 63 2.14 15.58 -0.23
C GLY A 63 3.38 14.83 0.28
N HIS A 64 3.23 13.96 1.27
CA HIS A 64 4.32 13.10 1.76
C HIS A 64 4.38 11.75 1.04
N LEU A 65 3.35 11.41 0.24
CA LEU A 65 3.22 10.08 -0.34
C LEU A 65 3.90 9.99 -1.70
N ARG A 66 4.37 8.78 -2.05
CA ARG A 66 4.84 8.45 -3.40
C ARG A 66 3.69 8.61 -4.42
N PRO A 67 4.02 8.86 -5.71
CA PRO A 67 3.03 8.79 -6.78
C PRO A 67 2.27 7.45 -6.77
N GLY A 68 0.96 7.49 -6.99
CA GLY A 68 0.09 6.30 -6.98
C GLY A 68 -0.39 5.87 -5.59
N ALA A 69 0.03 6.59 -4.53
CA ALA A 69 -0.49 6.39 -3.18
C ALA A 69 -1.41 7.54 -2.74
N ASP A 70 -2.46 7.20 -1.99
CA ASP A 70 -3.41 8.15 -1.42
C ASP A 70 -3.74 7.82 0.05
N ILE A 71 -4.50 8.69 0.69
CA ILE A 71 -4.98 8.48 2.06
C ILE A 71 -6.46 8.12 1.99
N ALA A 72 -6.81 6.92 2.45
CA ALA A 72 -8.17 6.39 2.38
C ALA A 72 -8.71 5.97 3.76
N GLY A 73 -10.03 6.05 3.91
CA GLY A 73 -10.73 5.69 5.13
C GLY A 73 -11.18 4.23 5.18
N ALA A 74 -11.54 3.75 6.37
CA ALA A 74 -11.96 2.35 6.55
C ALA A 74 -13.16 1.93 5.67
N ALA A 75 -14.04 2.86 5.28
CA ALA A 75 -15.13 2.58 4.34
C ALA A 75 -14.60 2.11 2.97
N THR A 76 -13.58 2.79 2.42
CA THR A 76 -12.92 2.40 1.16
C THR A 76 -12.28 1.01 1.27
N LEU A 77 -11.68 0.67 2.42
CA LEU A 77 -11.18 -0.69 2.65
C LEU A 77 -12.32 -1.71 2.62
N VAL A 78 -13.43 -1.44 3.30
CA VAL A 78 -14.58 -2.35 3.34
C VAL A 78 -15.18 -2.54 1.94
N GLU A 79 -15.32 -1.46 1.17
CA GLU A 79 -15.78 -1.51 -0.23
C GLU A 79 -14.86 -2.39 -1.09
N ALA A 80 -13.54 -2.21 -0.98
CA ALA A 80 -12.58 -3.03 -1.71
C ALA A 80 -12.68 -4.51 -1.33
N LEU A 81 -12.77 -4.83 -0.03
CA LEU A 81 -12.83 -6.21 0.48
C LEU A 81 -14.12 -6.94 0.09
N LEU A 82 -15.23 -6.22 -0.07
CA LEU A 82 -16.54 -6.78 -0.39
C LEU A 82 -16.84 -6.79 -1.89
N GLY A 83 -15.91 -6.35 -2.72
CA GLY A 83 -16.05 -6.37 -4.18
C GLY A 83 -16.19 -7.80 -4.73
N GLU A 84 -16.94 -7.95 -5.82
CA GLU A 84 -17.10 -9.23 -6.49
C GLU A 84 -15.74 -9.83 -6.89
N ASN A 85 -15.57 -11.14 -6.63
CA ASN A 85 -14.33 -11.88 -6.91
C ASN A 85 -13.08 -11.35 -6.17
N THR A 86 -13.25 -10.54 -5.12
CA THR A 86 -12.11 -10.07 -4.32
C THR A 86 -11.60 -11.19 -3.42
N GLN A 87 -10.28 -11.42 -3.47
CA GLN A 87 -9.57 -12.21 -2.47
C GLN A 87 -8.73 -11.29 -1.60
N ALA A 88 -9.12 -11.16 -0.32
CA ALA A 88 -8.34 -10.43 0.66
C ALA A 88 -7.17 -11.28 1.16
N LEU A 89 -5.99 -10.67 1.27
CA LEU A 89 -4.81 -11.24 1.92
C LEU A 89 -4.30 -10.23 2.95
N VAL A 90 -3.88 -10.71 4.12
CA VAL A 90 -3.36 -9.88 5.21
C VAL A 90 -1.99 -10.40 5.60
N TYR A 91 -1.00 -9.50 5.56
CA TYR A 91 0.41 -9.76 5.89
C TYR A 91 0.95 -8.63 6.77
#